data_AF-A0A090MNY9-F1
#
_entry.id   AF-A0A090MNY9-F1
#
_cell.length_a   1.000
_cell.length_b   1.000
_cell.length_c   1.000
_cell.angle_alpha   90.00
_cell.angle_beta   90.00
_cell.angle_gamma   90.00
#
_symmetry.space_group_name_H-M   'P 1'
#
loop_
_entity.id
_entity.type
_entity.pdbx_description
1 polymer ?
#
loop_
_entity_poly.entity_id
_entity_poly.type
_entity_poly.pdbx_seq_one_letter_code
_entity_poly.pdbx_strand_id
1 'polypeptide(L)'
;MREGSEECDFVKFLSLIGNGETYDSSVTYSLDVRMDNHRFVTIPKEMIFDGGDNQFIEYVFGKIKYDILKNKNSAILASTNNVVNNINEKILNIYFHENMQKTYLSNNKLYFENDFQKNSEELEFECDTLSTFNPSGYPLHELKISKGCILICLRNLKIKEGLCNRTRMIYQETVETSDGSQKLLKCISIDGKKIFHIPRILHTPIDLKILIPFTRYQYPVKLGFCMTINKSQ
;
A
#
# COMPACT_ATOMS: atom_id res chain seq x y z
N MET A 1 -8.94 -17.09 0.14
CA MET A 1 -9.70 -18.06 -0.69
C MET A 1 -10.35 -19.09 0.22
N ARG A 2 -11.56 -19.58 -0.11
CA ARG A 2 -12.12 -20.79 0.51
C ARG A 2 -11.78 -21.94 -0.43
N GLU A 3 -11.10 -22.96 0.10
CA GLU A 3 -10.45 -24.02 -0.67
C GLU A 3 -11.41 -25.14 -1.11
N GLY A 4 -11.19 -25.64 -2.33
CA GLY A 4 -11.42 -27.04 -2.67
C GLY A 4 -10.14 -27.85 -2.38
N SER A 5 -10.27 -29.12 -2.00
CA SER A 5 -9.16 -29.98 -1.55
C SER A 5 -8.03 -30.18 -2.57
N GLU A 6 -8.23 -29.84 -3.83
CA GLU A 6 -7.26 -29.99 -4.92
C GLU A 6 -6.37 -28.76 -5.16
N GLU A 7 -6.63 -27.61 -4.51
CA GLU A 7 -5.90 -26.36 -4.76
C GLU A 7 -4.80 -26.06 -3.73
N CYS A 8 -4.62 -26.93 -2.74
CA CYS A 8 -3.79 -26.66 -1.57
C CYS A 8 -2.29 -26.44 -1.93
N ASP A 9 -1.77 -27.20 -2.89
CA ASP A 9 -0.38 -27.08 -3.34
C ASP A 9 -0.15 -25.83 -4.19
N PHE A 10 -1.13 -25.45 -5.02
CA PHE A 10 -1.07 -24.22 -5.82
C PHE A 10 -1.17 -22.96 -4.95
N VAL A 11 -2.00 -22.97 -3.92
CA VAL A 11 -2.09 -21.87 -2.94
C VAL A 11 -0.77 -21.70 -2.18
N LYS A 12 -0.14 -22.80 -1.73
CA LYS A 12 1.19 -22.77 -1.11
C LYS A 12 2.22 -22.19 -2.08
N PHE A 13 2.23 -22.64 -3.33
CA PHE A 13 3.10 -22.11 -4.37
C PHE A 13 2.92 -20.59 -4.59
N LEU A 14 1.67 -20.11 -4.73
CA LEU A 14 1.39 -18.69 -4.85
C LEU A 14 1.84 -17.89 -3.62
N SER A 15 1.75 -18.47 -2.42
CA SER A 15 2.26 -17.84 -1.20
C SER A 15 3.80 -17.76 -1.20
N LEU A 16 4.49 -18.78 -1.70
CA LEU A 16 5.96 -18.80 -1.82
C LEU A 16 6.45 -17.76 -2.82
N ILE A 17 5.84 -17.70 -4.02
CA ILE A 17 6.09 -16.62 -4.99
C ILE A 17 5.86 -15.28 -4.34
N GLY A 18 4.74 -15.13 -3.63
CA GLY A 18 4.40 -13.89 -2.95
C GLY A 18 5.51 -13.48 -1.98
N ASN A 19 6.00 -14.40 -1.16
CA ASN A 19 7.07 -14.14 -0.20
C ASN A 19 8.45 -13.91 -0.84
N GLY A 20 8.57 -13.98 -2.17
CA GLY A 20 9.82 -13.78 -2.90
C GLY A 20 10.75 -14.99 -2.82
N GLU A 21 10.22 -16.16 -2.46
CA GLU A 21 11.00 -17.40 -2.51
C GLU A 21 11.20 -17.81 -3.97
N THR A 22 12.46 -17.96 -4.36
CA THR A 22 12.83 -18.42 -5.70
C THR A 22 12.85 -19.94 -5.74
N TYR A 23 12.75 -20.50 -6.94
CA TYR A 23 12.73 -21.94 -7.17
C TYR A 23 13.87 -22.67 -6.43
N ASP A 24 13.50 -23.61 -5.56
CA ASP A 24 14.41 -24.57 -4.94
C ASP A 24 14.25 -25.94 -5.63
N SER A 25 15.35 -26.45 -6.19
CA SER A 25 15.39 -27.73 -6.89
C SER A 25 15.24 -28.94 -5.96
N SER A 26 15.35 -28.76 -4.63
CA SER A 26 15.23 -29.82 -3.64
C SER A 26 13.79 -30.16 -3.23
N VAL A 27 12.81 -29.33 -3.60
CA VAL A 27 11.41 -29.48 -3.20
C VAL A 27 10.57 -29.96 -4.38
N THR A 28 9.94 -31.14 -4.28
CA THR A 28 9.05 -31.69 -5.32
C THR A 28 7.58 -31.36 -5.01
N TYR A 29 6.98 -30.44 -5.75
CA TYR A 29 5.53 -30.22 -5.72
C TYR A 29 4.86 -31.01 -6.84
N SER A 30 3.62 -31.46 -6.61
CA SER A 30 2.80 -32.04 -7.67
C SER A 30 2.58 -30.98 -8.77
N LEU A 31 2.90 -31.32 -10.02
CA LEU A 31 2.66 -30.41 -11.15
C LEU A 31 1.17 -30.40 -11.44
N ASP A 32 0.50 -29.38 -10.93
CA ASP A 32 -0.74 -28.92 -11.51
C ASP A 32 -0.42 -28.43 -12.93
N VAL A 33 -1.10 -28.98 -13.94
CA VAL A 33 -0.91 -28.86 -15.40
C VAL A 33 -0.68 -27.44 -15.96
N ARG A 34 -0.83 -26.41 -15.13
CA ARG A 34 -0.55 -24.99 -15.39
C ARG A 34 0.95 -24.63 -15.51
N MET A 35 1.87 -25.52 -15.13
CA MET A 35 3.33 -25.26 -15.13
C MET A 35 4.08 -26.28 -16.00
N ASP A 36 5.14 -25.83 -16.66
CA ASP A 36 6.03 -26.73 -17.40
C ASP A 36 7.02 -27.48 -16.48
N ASN A 37 7.82 -28.38 -17.05
CA ASN A 37 8.82 -29.17 -16.32
C ASN A 37 9.91 -28.33 -15.64
N HIS A 38 10.04 -27.05 -16.00
CA HIS A 38 10.97 -26.08 -15.41
C HIS A 38 10.25 -25.09 -14.48
N ARG A 39 8.98 -25.33 -14.17
CA ARG A 39 8.13 -24.46 -13.35
C ARG A 39 7.87 -23.07 -13.92
N PHE A 40 8.00 -22.90 -15.24
CA PHE A 40 7.52 -21.71 -15.91
C PHE A 40 6.03 -21.81 -16.22
N VAL A 41 5.36 -20.67 -16.15
CA VAL A 41 3.97 -20.50 -16.59
C VAL A 41 4.00 -19.77 -17.93
N THR A 42 3.36 -20.34 -18.94
CA THR A 42 3.19 -19.65 -20.23
C THR A 42 2.01 -18.69 -20.11
N ILE A 43 2.28 -17.39 -20.28
CA ILE A 43 1.23 -16.36 -20.31
C ILE A 43 0.73 -16.23 -21.75
N PRO A 44 -0.58 -16.38 -22.01
CA PRO A 44 -1.15 -16.15 -23.33
C PRO A 44 -0.85 -14.73 -23.85
N LYS A 45 -0.58 -14.57 -25.14
CA LYS A 45 -0.17 -13.27 -25.72
C LYS A 45 -1.23 -12.19 -25.50
N GLU A 46 -2.51 -12.56 -25.52
CA GLU A 46 -3.65 -11.70 -25.25
C GLU A 46 -3.70 -11.16 -23.80
N MET A 47 -2.97 -11.77 -22.86
CA MET A 47 -2.83 -11.29 -21.49
C MET A 47 -1.62 -10.38 -21.29
N ILE A 48 -0.76 -10.25 -22.31
CA ILE A 48 0.44 -9.43 -22.26
C ILE A 48 0.10 -8.03 -22.78
N PHE A 49 0.49 -7.01 -22.02
CA PHE A 49 0.43 -5.63 -22.46
C PHE A 49 1.84 -5.17 -22.85
N ASP A 50 2.06 -4.93 -24.15
CA ASP A 50 3.39 -4.60 -24.69
C ASP A 50 3.77 -3.10 -24.57
N GLY A 51 2.90 -2.29 -23.97
CA GLY A 51 3.14 -0.86 -23.75
C GLY A 51 3.87 -0.55 -22.44
N GLY A 52 4.34 0.69 -22.31
CA GLY A 52 4.96 1.18 -21.08
C GLY A 52 3.95 1.54 -19.98
N ASP A 53 4.46 1.80 -18.76
CA ASP A 53 3.64 2.08 -17.56
C ASP A 53 2.53 3.11 -17.79
N ASN A 54 2.84 4.24 -18.45
CA ASN A 54 1.85 5.30 -18.66
C ASN A 54 0.70 4.83 -19.58
N GLN A 55 1.03 4.09 -20.62
CA GLN A 55 0.03 3.51 -21.54
C GLN A 55 -0.82 2.47 -20.82
N PHE A 56 -0.21 1.66 -19.95
CA PHE A 56 -0.92 0.68 -19.13
C PHE A 56 -1.84 1.35 -18.10
N ILE A 57 -1.36 2.42 -17.46
CA ILE A 57 -2.15 3.26 -16.55
C ILE A 57 -3.37 3.83 -17.27
N GLU A 58 -3.18 4.43 -18.45
CA GLU A 58 -4.28 4.95 -19.26
C GLU A 58 -5.24 3.86 -19.73
N TYR A 59 -4.73 2.68 -20.06
CA TYR A 59 -5.55 1.52 -20.41
C TYR A 59 -6.47 1.09 -19.25
N VAL A 60 -5.96 1.07 -18.02
CA VAL A 60 -6.71 0.65 -16.82
C VAL A 60 -7.65 1.73 -16.30
N PHE A 61 -7.20 2.99 -16.27
CA PHE A 61 -7.90 4.08 -15.59
C PHE A 61 -8.53 5.11 -16.53
N GLY A 62 -8.24 5.07 -17.82
CA GLY A 62 -8.69 6.04 -18.83
C GLY A 62 -7.71 7.21 -19.01
N LYS A 63 -8.01 8.13 -19.93
CA LYS A 63 -7.07 9.18 -20.33
C LYS A 63 -7.19 10.46 -19.50
N ILE A 64 -8.36 10.68 -18.89
CA ILE A 64 -8.64 11.91 -18.15
C ILE A 64 -8.98 11.61 -16.70
N LYS A 65 -8.81 12.60 -15.81
CA LYS A 65 -9.10 12.47 -14.37
C LYS A 65 -10.52 11.97 -14.08
N TYR A 66 -11.50 12.33 -14.91
CA TYR A 66 -12.87 11.86 -14.77
C TYR A 66 -12.98 10.33 -14.86
N ASP A 67 -12.18 9.70 -15.72
CA ASP A 67 -12.21 8.26 -15.94
C ASP A 67 -11.73 7.48 -14.72
N ILE A 68 -10.83 8.03 -13.91
CA ILE A 68 -10.42 7.42 -12.64
C ILE A 68 -11.62 7.12 -11.75
N LEU A 69 -12.55 8.06 -11.65
CA LEU A 69 -13.72 7.90 -10.79
C LEU A 69 -14.71 6.88 -11.38
N LYS A 70 -14.76 6.74 -12.70
CA LYS A 70 -15.51 5.69 -13.39
C LYS A 70 -14.88 4.31 -13.15
N ASN A 71 -13.55 4.25 -13.18
CA ASN A 71 -12.72 3.06 -12.97
C ASN A 71 -12.27 2.89 -11.51
N LYS A 72 -13.03 3.47 -10.56
CA LYS A 72 -12.70 3.46 -9.13
C LYS A 72 -12.68 2.08 -8.48
N ASN A 73 -13.17 1.04 -9.16
CA ASN A 73 -13.10 -0.35 -8.72
C ASN A 73 -11.86 -1.07 -9.25
N SER A 74 -11.18 -0.52 -10.25
CA SER A 74 -9.98 -1.11 -10.86
C SER A 74 -8.75 -0.88 -9.97
N ALA A 75 -7.82 -1.83 -9.96
CA ALA A 75 -6.54 -1.73 -9.28
C ALA A 75 -5.44 -2.31 -10.17
N ILE A 76 -4.24 -1.73 -10.11
CA ILE A 76 -3.02 -2.36 -10.65
C ILE A 76 -2.40 -3.21 -9.54
N LEU A 77 -1.93 -4.40 -9.88
CA LEU A 77 -1.21 -5.27 -8.98
C LEU A 77 0.27 -5.34 -9.39
N ALA A 78 1.17 -5.30 -8.41
CA ALA A 78 2.61 -5.43 -8.62
C ALA A 78 3.25 -6.34 -7.57
N SER A 79 4.45 -6.86 -7.85
CA SER A 79 5.13 -7.80 -6.95
C SER A 79 5.75 -7.10 -5.74
N THR A 80 6.32 -5.91 -5.89
CA THR A 80 7.09 -5.22 -4.83
C THR A 80 6.45 -3.92 -4.38
N ASN A 81 6.65 -3.54 -3.11
CA ASN A 81 6.18 -2.23 -2.61
C ASN A 81 6.85 -1.05 -3.36
N ASN A 82 8.08 -1.22 -3.85
CA ASN A 82 8.79 -0.18 -4.60
C ASN A 82 8.06 0.16 -5.91
N VAL A 83 7.71 -0.87 -6.69
CA VAL A 83 6.94 -0.69 -7.94
C VAL A 83 5.55 -0.12 -7.64
N VAL A 84 4.91 -0.60 -6.56
CA VAL A 84 3.61 -0.05 -6.11
C VAL A 84 3.70 1.46 -5.82
N ASN A 85 4.73 1.90 -5.11
CA ASN A 85 4.90 3.31 -4.77
C ASN A 85 5.15 4.15 -6.03
N ASN A 86 6.03 3.68 -6.92
CA ASN A 86 6.34 4.34 -8.19
C ASN A 86 5.09 4.49 -9.08
N ILE A 87 4.34 3.41 -9.32
CA ILE A 87 3.11 3.45 -10.12
C ILE A 87 2.06 4.38 -9.50
N ASN A 88 1.89 4.33 -8.16
CA ASN A 88 0.96 5.24 -7.49
C ASN A 88 1.35 6.71 -7.65
N GLU A 89 2.65 7.05 -7.54
CA GLU A 89 3.15 8.41 -7.74
C GLU A 89 2.99 8.86 -9.21
N LYS A 90 3.28 7.98 -10.18
CA LYS A 90 3.00 8.24 -11.60
C LYS A 90 1.53 8.56 -11.84
N ILE A 91 0.61 7.76 -11.30
CA ILE A 91 -0.83 8.02 -11.42
C ILE A 91 -1.20 9.35 -10.76
N LEU A 92 -0.64 9.67 -9.59
CA LEU A 92 -0.90 10.96 -8.97
C LEU A 92 -0.46 12.11 -9.90
N ASN A 93 0.73 12.03 -10.49
CA ASN A 93 1.27 13.09 -11.34
C ASN A 93 0.58 13.20 -12.70
N ILE A 94 0.12 12.09 -13.29
CA ILE A 94 -0.61 12.08 -14.57
C ILE A 94 -1.98 12.79 -14.42
N TYR A 95 -2.73 12.49 -13.35
CA TYR A 95 -4.13 12.93 -13.24
C TYR A 95 -4.38 14.04 -12.22
N PHE A 96 -3.44 14.30 -11.32
CA PHE A 96 -3.56 15.26 -10.24
C PHE A 96 -2.32 16.17 -10.20
N HIS A 97 -2.35 17.24 -10.99
CA HIS A 97 -1.26 18.23 -11.07
C HIS A 97 -0.74 18.66 -9.69
N GLU A 98 0.56 18.93 -9.59
CA GLU A 98 1.28 19.21 -8.34
C GLU A 98 0.64 20.33 -7.50
N ASN A 99 0.14 21.37 -8.16
CA ASN A 99 -0.54 22.49 -7.50
C ASN A 99 -1.85 22.12 -6.77
N MET A 100 -2.43 20.95 -7.08
CA MET A 100 -3.61 20.41 -6.40
C MET A 100 -3.26 19.35 -5.35
N GLN A 101 -1.98 19.01 -5.20
CA GLN A 101 -1.52 18.02 -4.24
C GLN A 101 -1.31 18.67 -2.86
N LYS A 102 -1.62 17.90 -1.83
CA LYS A 102 -1.31 18.20 -0.43
C LYS A 102 -0.32 17.17 0.07
N THR A 103 0.75 17.66 0.68
CA THR A 103 1.78 16.82 1.29
C THR A 103 1.61 16.79 2.80
N TYR A 104 1.61 15.59 3.35
CA TYR A 104 1.58 15.32 4.78
C TYR A 104 2.86 14.60 5.19
N LEU A 105 3.76 15.28 5.90
CA LEU A 105 4.98 14.68 6.45
C LEU A 105 4.68 13.94 7.75
N SER A 106 5.35 12.82 7.96
CA SER A 106 5.28 12.07 9.22
C SER A 106 6.17 12.68 10.29
N ASN A 107 5.85 12.41 11.55
CA ASN A 107 6.75 12.68 12.67
C ASN A 107 7.32 11.33 13.14
N ASN A 108 8.63 11.15 13.04
CA ASN A 108 9.31 9.91 13.37
C ASN A 108 10.09 10.07 14.68
N LYS A 109 10.10 9.03 15.51
CA LYS A 109 10.92 9.00 16.74
C LYS A 109 11.55 7.62 16.89
N LEU A 110 12.78 7.56 17.37
CA LEU A 110 13.41 6.29 17.75
C LEU A 110 12.51 5.52 18.73
N TYR A 111 12.51 4.21 18.58
CA TYR A 111 11.76 3.30 19.45
C TYR A 111 12.73 2.44 20.22
N PHE A 112 12.56 2.39 21.54
CA PHE A 112 13.33 1.54 22.44
C PHE A 112 12.33 0.70 23.24
N GLU A 113 12.53 -0.61 23.33
CA GLU A 113 11.62 -1.49 24.10
C GLU A 113 11.69 -1.25 25.61
N ASN A 114 12.84 -0.79 26.12
CA ASN A 114 13.07 -0.50 27.52
C ASN A 114 13.34 1.00 27.70
N ASP A 115 12.91 1.57 28.84
CA ASP A 115 13.20 2.95 29.28
C ASP A 115 14.71 3.14 29.51
N PHE A 116 15.48 3.24 28.43
CA PHE A 116 16.84 3.76 28.45
C PHE A 116 16.81 5.16 27.86
N GLN A 117 16.28 6.08 28.66
CA GLN A 117 16.45 7.53 28.52
C GLN A 117 17.95 7.92 28.38
N LYS A 118 18.88 7.00 28.72
CA LYS A 118 20.32 7.08 28.49
C LYS A 118 20.80 6.83 27.04
N ASN A 119 20.10 6.03 26.23
CA ASN A 119 20.58 5.68 24.88
C ASN A 119 20.08 6.65 23.79
N SER A 120 19.09 7.51 24.10
CA SER A 120 18.62 8.54 23.18
C SER A 120 19.56 9.74 23.08
N GLU A 121 20.42 9.95 24.09
CA GLU A 121 21.40 11.05 24.10
C GLU A 121 22.70 10.67 23.34
N GLU A 122 23.01 9.38 23.18
CA GLU A 122 24.22 8.91 22.50
C GLU A 122 24.05 8.65 21.00
N LEU A 123 22.81 8.55 20.52
CA LEU A 123 22.50 8.40 19.10
C LEU A 123 21.89 9.70 18.58
N GLU A 124 22.74 10.61 18.08
CA GLU A 124 22.35 11.72 17.21
C GLU A 124 21.85 11.19 15.85
N PHE A 125 20.87 10.29 15.87
CA PHE A 125 20.19 9.84 14.67
C PHE A 125 19.29 10.98 14.21
N GLU A 126 19.78 11.75 13.23
CA GLU A 126 19.02 12.85 12.65
C GLU A 126 17.65 12.36 12.18
N CYS A 127 16.58 13.07 12.55
CA CYS A 127 15.21 12.75 12.16
C CYS A 127 15.04 12.60 10.63
N ASP A 128 15.93 13.22 9.84
CA ASP A 128 15.97 13.14 8.39
C ASP A 128 16.34 11.73 7.90
N THR A 129 17.22 11.02 8.60
CA THR A 129 17.57 9.64 8.25
C THR A 129 16.38 8.69 8.40
N LEU A 130 15.61 8.81 9.48
CA LEU A 130 14.38 8.01 9.71
C LEU A 130 13.30 8.24 8.66
N SER A 131 13.32 9.42 8.03
CA SER A 131 12.38 9.80 6.99
C SER A 131 12.65 9.08 5.66
N THR A 132 13.87 8.58 5.46
CA THR A 132 14.23 7.76 4.28
C THR A 132 13.75 6.30 4.39
N PHE A 133 13.59 5.77 5.60
CA PHE A 133 13.18 4.38 5.81
C PHE A 133 11.66 4.20 5.63
N ASN A 134 11.23 3.31 4.74
CA ASN A 134 9.82 2.98 4.54
C ASN A 134 9.58 1.47 4.67
N PRO A 135 9.66 0.92 5.91
CA PRO A 135 9.49 -0.50 6.14
C PRO A 135 8.09 -0.98 5.75
N SER A 136 7.97 -2.27 5.43
CA SER A 136 6.68 -2.86 5.06
C SER A 136 5.68 -2.71 6.21
N GLY A 137 4.47 -2.25 5.89
CA GLY A 137 3.39 -2.07 6.87
C GLY A 137 3.35 -0.69 7.51
N TYR A 138 4.37 0.14 7.30
CA TYR A 138 4.33 1.56 7.69
C TYR A 138 3.68 2.41 6.60
N PRO A 139 3.00 3.50 6.97
CA PRO A 139 2.69 4.56 6.01
C PRO A 139 3.98 5.23 5.55
N LEU A 140 3.98 5.79 4.35
CA LEU A 140 5.11 6.55 3.83
C LEU A 140 5.39 7.78 4.72
N HIS A 141 6.65 8.19 4.81
CA HIS A 141 7.02 9.44 5.47
C HIS A 141 6.28 10.62 4.82
N GLU A 142 6.39 10.73 3.50
CA GLU A 142 5.67 11.71 2.70
C GLU A 142 4.39 11.10 2.13
N LEU A 143 3.23 11.65 2.51
CA LEU A 143 1.95 11.32 1.91
C LEU A 143 1.47 12.48 1.03
N LYS A 144 1.67 12.35 -0.28
CA LYS A 144 1.13 13.25 -1.32
C LYS A 144 -0.24 12.76 -1.77
N ILE A 145 -1.28 13.60 -1.64
CA ILE A 145 -2.66 13.26 -2.01
C ILE A 145 -3.39 14.46 -2.63
N SER A 146 -4.42 14.22 -3.43
CA SER A 146 -5.24 15.28 -4.03
C SER A 146 -6.71 14.87 -4.08
N LYS A 147 -7.63 15.85 -4.04
CA LYS A 147 -9.08 15.59 -4.04
C LYS A 147 -9.47 14.70 -5.22
N GLY A 148 -10.14 13.59 -4.91
CA GLY A 148 -10.57 12.57 -5.84
C GLY A 148 -9.60 11.39 -5.99
N CYS A 149 -8.41 11.42 -5.40
CA CYS A 149 -7.50 10.28 -5.47
C CYS A 149 -8.02 9.10 -4.63
N ILE A 150 -7.64 7.89 -5.05
CA ILE A 150 -7.99 6.67 -4.36
C ILE A 150 -6.93 6.40 -3.30
N LEU A 151 -7.38 6.25 -2.06
CA LEU A 151 -6.56 5.84 -0.92
C LEU A 151 -6.91 4.41 -0.52
N ILE A 152 -5.97 3.74 0.13
CA ILE A 152 -6.15 2.44 0.77
C ILE A 152 -5.74 2.53 2.23
N CYS A 153 -6.57 1.98 3.12
CA CYS A 153 -6.29 1.94 4.55
C CYS A 153 -5.24 0.87 4.88
N LEU A 154 -4.35 1.16 5.83
CA LEU A 154 -3.25 0.30 6.24
C LEU A 154 -3.49 -0.39 7.59
N ARG A 155 -4.56 -0.01 8.32
CA ARG A 155 -4.84 -0.50 9.68
C ARG A 155 -6.34 -0.74 9.87
N ASN A 156 -6.66 -1.56 10.85
CA ASN A 156 -8.04 -1.72 11.29
C ASN A 156 -8.42 -0.53 12.19
N LEU A 157 -9.20 0.40 11.66
CA LEU A 157 -9.65 1.58 12.42
C LEU A 157 -11.05 1.36 12.97
N LYS A 158 -11.99 0.92 12.12
CA LYS A 158 -13.38 0.67 12.49
C LYS A 158 -13.95 -0.49 11.69
N ILE A 159 -13.68 -1.70 12.16
CA ILE A 159 -14.07 -2.95 11.49
C ILE A 159 -15.59 -3.01 11.28
N LYS A 160 -16.39 -2.65 12.30
CA LYS A 160 -17.86 -2.64 12.22
C LYS A 160 -18.41 -1.70 11.13
N GLU A 161 -17.68 -0.62 10.84
CA GLU A 161 -18.06 0.35 9.80
C GLU A 161 -17.45 0.00 8.43
N GLY A 162 -16.63 -1.05 8.32
CA GLY A 162 -15.94 -1.46 7.09
C GLY A 162 -14.67 -0.68 6.78
N LEU A 163 -14.16 0.13 7.72
CA LEU A 163 -12.88 0.82 7.61
C LEU A 163 -11.78 -0.03 8.25
N CYS A 164 -11.37 -1.05 7.52
CA CYS A 164 -10.33 -2.00 7.91
C CYS A 164 -9.12 -1.91 6.99
N ASN A 165 -8.07 -2.67 7.31
CA ASN A 165 -6.90 -2.77 6.45
C ASN A 165 -7.35 -3.18 5.03
N ARG A 166 -6.78 -2.51 4.03
CA ARG A 166 -7.08 -2.64 2.60
C ARG A 166 -8.42 -2.06 2.12
N THR A 167 -9.21 -1.44 2.99
CA THR A 167 -10.38 -0.68 2.52
C THR A 167 -9.91 0.46 1.62
N ARG A 168 -10.39 0.46 0.37
CA ARG A 168 -10.21 1.57 -0.56
C ARG A 168 -11.28 2.64 -0.38
N MET A 169 -10.90 3.88 -0.65
CA MET A 169 -11.76 5.06 -0.49
C MET A 169 -11.28 6.23 -1.35
N ILE A 170 -12.12 7.24 -1.54
CA ILE A 170 -11.83 8.44 -2.32
C ILE A 170 -11.61 9.60 -1.36
N TYR A 171 -10.42 10.21 -1.40
CA TYR A 171 -10.12 11.40 -0.62
C TYR A 171 -10.92 12.61 -1.11
N GLN A 172 -11.59 13.32 -0.19
CA GLN A 172 -12.35 14.53 -0.52
C GLN A 172 -11.60 15.78 -0.10
N GLU A 173 -11.26 15.85 1.17
CA GLU A 173 -10.66 17.03 1.79
C GLU A 173 -10.08 16.67 3.16
N THR A 174 -9.36 17.62 3.74
CA THR A 174 -8.88 17.52 5.11
C THR A 174 -9.71 18.47 5.95
N VAL A 175 -10.35 17.95 6.97
CA VAL A 175 -11.18 18.71 7.90
C VAL A 175 -10.49 18.80 9.25
N GLU A 176 -10.84 19.79 10.04
CA GLU A 176 -10.34 19.98 11.40
C GLU A 176 -11.46 19.66 12.39
N THR A 177 -11.11 19.10 13.54
CA THR A 177 -12.06 18.87 14.63
C THR A 177 -12.55 20.20 15.19
N SER A 178 -13.74 20.21 15.79
CA SER A 178 -14.37 21.44 16.31
C SER A 178 -13.54 22.16 17.38
N ASP A 179 -12.69 21.44 18.09
CA ASP A 179 -11.76 21.93 19.09
C ASP A 179 -10.38 22.34 18.52
N GLY A 180 -10.16 22.20 17.21
CA GLY A 180 -8.89 22.52 16.56
C GLY A 180 -7.74 21.54 16.87
N SER A 181 -8.00 20.45 17.60
CA SER A 181 -6.94 19.58 18.09
C SER A 181 -6.37 18.63 17.04
N GLN A 182 -7.16 18.27 16.02
CA GLN A 182 -6.77 17.26 15.02
C GLN A 182 -7.23 17.60 13.61
N LYS A 183 -6.35 17.30 12.65
CA LYS A 183 -6.69 17.25 11.22
C LYS A 183 -7.05 15.81 10.84
N LEU A 184 -8.18 15.65 10.16
CA LEU A 184 -8.72 14.37 9.73
C LEU A 184 -8.85 14.36 8.20
N LEU A 185 -8.45 13.26 7.56
CA LEU A 185 -8.79 13.06 6.16
C LEU A 185 -10.25 12.64 6.06
N LYS A 186 -11.07 13.42 5.36
CA LYS A 186 -12.43 13.06 5.01
C LYS A 186 -12.41 12.31 3.69
N CYS A 187 -12.86 11.06 3.73
CA CYS A 187 -12.90 10.15 2.61
C CYS A 187 -14.30 9.59 2.41
N ILE A 188 -14.62 9.17 1.19
CA ILE A 188 -15.87 8.47 0.88
C ILE A 188 -15.53 7.04 0.46
N SER A 189 -16.30 6.05 0.92
CA SER A 189 -16.16 4.66 0.44
C SER A 189 -16.31 4.58 -1.08
N ILE A 190 -15.69 3.58 -1.71
CA ILE A 190 -15.73 3.43 -3.18
C ILE A 190 -17.18 3.35 -3.70
N ASP A 191 -18.09 2.71 -2.96
CA ASP A 191 -19.52 2.64 -3.31
C ASP A 191 -20.31 3.94 -3.06
N GLY A 192 -19.68 4.96 -2.48
CA GLY A 192 -20.31 6.26 -2.20
C GLY A 192 -21.20 6.31 -0.95
N LYS A 193 -21.34 5.20 -0.21
CA LYS A 193 -22.36 5.09 0.85
C LYS A 193 -21.90 5.56 2.23
N LYS A 194 -20.59 5.59 2.48
CA LYS A 194 -20.02 5.90 3.80
C LYS A 194 -19.03 7.03 3.70
N ILE A 195 -19.03 7.87 4.73
CA ILE A 195 -18.01 8.90 4.95
C ILE A 195 -17.11 8.42 6.08
N PHE A 196 -15.80 8.42 5.82
CA PHE A 196 -14.76 8.08 6.79
C PHE A 196 -13.99 9.32 7.17
N HIS A 197 -13.71 9.47 8.47
CA HIS A 197 -12.78 10.46 9.00
C HIS A 197 -11.58 9.73 9.54
N ILE A 198 -10.40 9.99 8.97
CA ILE A 198 -9.18 9.24 9.26
C ILE A 198 -8.20 10.15 10.01
N PRO A 199 -7.90 9.85 11.28
CA PRO A 199 -6.90 10.57 12.04
C PRO A 199 -5.49 10.12 11.69
N ARG A 200 -4.50 10.95 12.04
CA ARG A 200 -3.12 10.49 12.20
C ARG A 200 -3.03 9.60 13.43
N ILE A 201 -2.30 8.51 13.33
CA ILE A 201 -2.06 7.59 14.44
C ILE A 201 -0.56 7.30 14.57
N LEU A 202 -0.16 6.86 15.75
CA LEU A 202 1.19 6.38 15.99
C LEU A 202 1.32 4.93 15.46
N HIS A 203 2.29 4.69 14.59
CA HIS A 203 2.67 3.37 14.12
C HIS A 203 3.93 2.94 14.84
N THR A 204 3.86 1.82 15.55
CA THR A 204 5.01 1.20 16.23
C THR A 204 5.62 0.09 15.38
N PRO A 205 6.89 -0.27 15.61
CA PRO A 205 7.55 -1.35 14.89
C PRO A 205 6.78 -2.65 15.06
N ILE A 206 6.46 -3.31 13.94
CA ILE A 206 5.83 -4.64 13.96
C ILE A 206 6.90 -5.71 14.11
N ASP A 207 8.06 -5.49 13.48
CA ASP A 207 9.24 -6.33 13.60
C ASP A 207 10.36 -5.49 14.20
N LEU A 208 10.90 -5.96 15.32
CA LEU A 208 12.00 -5.34 16.04
C LEU A 208 13.36 -5.84 15.58
N LYS A 209 13.39 -6.81 14.65
CA LYS A 209 14.61 -7.23 13.96
C LYS A 209 15.10 -6.21 12.93
N ILE A 210 14.38 -5.10 12.75
CA ILE A 210 14.83 -3.99 11.91
C ILE A 210 16.03 -3.31 12.56
N LEU A 211 17.01 -2.92 11.74
CA LEU A 211 18.28 -2.31 12.19
C LEU A 211 18.08 -1.09 13.09
N ILE A 212 17.02 -0.31 12.84
CA ILE A 212 16.67 0.89 13.60
C ILE A 212 15.16 0.86 13.88
N PRO A 213 14.74 0.45 15.08
CA PRO A 213 13.34 0.55 15.47
C PRO A 213 12.92 2.02 15.64
N PHE A 214 11.80 2.40 15.02
CA PHE A 214 11.25 3.75 15.15
C PHE A 214 9.72 3.76 15.09
N THR A 215 9.11 4.73 15.77
CA THR A 215 7.68 5.04 15.65
C THR A 215 7.45 6.07 14.55
N ARG A 216 6.30 5.99 13.89
CA ARG A 216 5.87 6.94 12.85
C ARG A 216 4.48 7.45 13.15
N TYR A 217 4.33 8.74 13.43
CA TYR A 217 3.04 9.39 13.54
C TYR A 217 2.58 9.92 12.18
N GLN A 218 1.58 9.26 11.58
CA GLN A 218 1.10 9.55 10.23
C GLN A 218 -0.30 8.98 9.99
N TYR A 219 -0.99 9.45 8.96
CA TYR A 219 -2.24 8.83 8.52
C TYR A 219 -2.01 7.36 8.12
N PRO A 220 -2.85 6.43 8.57
CA PRO A 220 -2.76 5.00 8.24
C PRO A 220 -3.31 4.71 6.83
N VAL A 221 -2.85 5.45 5.83
CA VAL A 221 -3.29 5.36 4.44
C VAL A 221 -2.11 5.51 3.49
N LYS A 222 -2.30 5.04 2.25
CA LYS A 222 -1.45 5.35 1.11
C LYS A 222 -2.30 5.45 -0.16
N LEU A 223 -1.73 5.87 -1.27
CA LEU A 223 -2.38 5.80 -2.58
C LEU A 223 -2.76 4.34 -2.90
N GLY A 224 -3.99 4.16 -3.39
CA GLY A 224 -4.65 2.87 -3.55
C GLY A 224 -4.96 2.49 -5.00
N PHE A 225 -4.28 3.10 -5.97
CA PHE A 225 -4.42 2.75 -7.39
C PHE A 225 -3.66 1.46 -7.71
N CYS A 226 -2.47 1.31 -7.14
CA CYS A 226 -1.63 0.12 -7.23
C CYS A 226 -1.42 -0.52 -5.86
N MET A 227 -1.39 -1.85 -5.79
CA MET A 227 -1.11 -2.61 -4.56
C MET A 227 -0.31 -3.88 -4.84
N THR A 228 0.30 -4.45 -3.80
CA THR A 228 1.11 -5.66 -3.95
C THR A 228 0.23 -6.90 -4.09
N ILE A 229 0.65 -7.88 -4.91
CA ILE A 229 -0.07 -9.16 -5.10
C ILE A 229 -0.33 -9.89 -3.77
N ASN A 230 0.68 -9.99 -2.88
CA ASN A 230 0.52 -10.60 -1.54
C ASN A 230 -0.54 -9.92 -0.69
N LYS A 231 -0.87 -8.66 -1.01
CA LYS A 231 -1.87 -7.89 -0.29
C LYS A 231 -3.23 -7.90 -0.99
N SER A 232 -3.35 -8.44 -2.21
CA SER A 232 -4.61 -8.60 -2.93
C SER A 232 -5.21 -10.00 -2.84
N GLN A 233 -4.47 -10.99 -2.32
CA GLN A 233 -4.96 -12.33 -2.00
C GLN A 233 -5.89 -12.35 -0.76
#